data_AF-A0A7W3RDP8-F1
#
_entry.id   AF-A0A7W3RDP8-F1
#
_cell.length_a   1.000
_cell.length_b   1.000
_cell.length_c   1.000
_cell.angle_alpha   90.00
_cell.angle_beta   90.00
_cell.angle_gamma   90.00
#
_symmetry.space_group_name_H-M   'P 1'
#
loop_
_entity.id
_entity.type
_entity.pdbx_description
1 polymer ?
#
loop_
_entity_poly.entity_id
_entity_poly.type
_entity_poly.pdbx_seq_one_letter_code
_entity_poly.pdbx_strand_id
1 'polypeptide(L)'
;MLGFEVPTVILENAACDFGTGLLMFHYADGYRMLEDPGEVLNSPLENWEKFLEEVYNKLINLEFTSQDISFNPELTNIQKYKLKKSNPNIPELLINKSPGDVVDIFKI
;
A
#
# COMPACT_ATOMS: atom_id res chain seq x y z
N MET A 1 18.65 -9.15 5.90
CA MET A 1 18.57 -8.43 4.63
C MET A 1 18.02 -9.37 3.56
N LEU A 2 16.81 -9.92 3.74
CA LEU A 2 16.19 -10.79 2.74
C LEU A 2 14.68 -10.55 2.85
N GLY A 3 14.03 -10.05 1.79
CA GLY A 3 12.58 -9.88 1.73
C GLY A 3 12.09 -8.67 0.94
N PHE A 4 12.73 -7.51 1.09
CA PHE A 4 12.24 -6.25 0.49
C PHE A 4 13.10 -5.69 -0.65
N GLU A 5 14.27 -6.26 -0.93
CA GLU A 5 15.16 -5.76 -2.00
C GLU A 5 14.47 -5.73 -3.37
N VAL A 6 13.83 -6.84 -3.78
CA VAL A 6 13.11 -6.90 -5.06
C VAL A 6 11.89 -5.97 -5.07
N PRO A 7 10.99 -5.98 -4.06
CA PRO A 7 9.91 -5.00 -3.97
C PRO A 7 10.37 -3.54 -4.05
N THR A 8 11.46 -3.16 -3.37
CA THR A 8 12.02 -1.81 -3.43
C THR A 8 12.50 -1.46 -4.84
N VAL A 9 13.22 -2.37 -5.52
CA VAL A 9 13.67 -2.12 -6.90
C VAL A 9 12.48 -1.94 -7.86
N ILE A 10 11.39 -2.68 -7.66
CA ILE A 10 10.18 -2.49 -8.46
C ILE A 10 9.49 -1.16 -8.10
N LEU A 11 9.37 -0.82 -6.81
CA LEU A 11 8.77 0.43 -6.34
C LEU A 11 9.48 1.67 -6.91
N GLU A 12 10.81 1.65 -6.95
CA GLU A 12 11.64 2.75 -7.46
C GLU A 12 11.72 2.79 -8.99
N ASN A 13 11.16 1.81 -9.69
CA ASN A 13 11.15 1.82 -11.14
C ASN A 13 10.18 2.89 -11.66
N ALA A 14 10.60 3.69 -12.63
CA ALA A 14 9.75 4.73 -13.22
C ALA A 14 8.49 4.19 -13.93
N ALA A 15 8.49 2.91 -14.31
CA ALA A 15 7.34 2.22 -14.87
C ALA A 15 6.48 1.51 -13.80
N CYS A 16 6.78 1.68 -12.51
CA CYS A 16 5.93 1.19 -11.44
C CYS A 16 4.58 1.90 -11.51
N ASP A 17 3.53 1.11 -11.67
CA ASP A 17 2.17 1.61 -11.72
C ASP A 17 1.63 1.85 -10.31
N PHE A 18 0.78 2.87 -10.14
CA PHE A 18 0.11 3.15 -8.88
C PHE A 18 -0.63 1.94 -8.29
N GLY A 19 -1.34 1.16 -9.11
CA GLY A 19 -2.00 -0.08 -8.67
C GLY A 19 -1.02 -1.14 -8.17
N THR A 20 0.17 -1.20 -8.77
CA THR A 20 1.27 -2.07 -8.29
C THR A 20 1.79 -1.59 -6.93
N GLY A 21 1.94 -0.28 -6.75
CA GLY A 21 2.28 0.31 -5.45
C GLY A 21 1.26 -0.02 -4.36
N LEU A 22 -0.04 0.08 -4.67
CA LEU A 22 -1.11 -0.34 -3.75
C LEU A 22 -1.08 -1.83 -3.41
N LEU A 23 -0.78 -2.68 -4.40
CA LEU A 23 -0.61 -4.12 -4.20
C LEU A 23 0.53 -4.41 -3.22
N MET A 24 1.70 -3.77 -3.42
CA MET A 24 2.84 -3.90 -2.51
C MET A 24 2.51 -3.42 -1.10
N PHE A 25 1.87 -2.27 -0.99
CA PHE A 25 1.44 -1.73 0.31
C PHE A 25 0.53 -2.72 1.03
N HIS A 26 -0.46 -3.27 0.33
CA HIS A 26 -1.38 -4.24 0.90
C HIS A 26 -0.69 -5.53 1.36
N TYR A 27 0.16 -6.12 0.52
CA TYR A 27 0.88 -7.35 0.85
C TYR A 27 1.99 -7.18 1.89
N ALA A 28 2.50 -5.96 2.06
CA ALA A 28 3.44 -5.63 3.13
C ALA A 28 2.74 -5.30 4.46
N ASP A 29 1.48 -5.68 4.66
CA ASP A 29 0.68 -5.37 5.88
C ASP A 29 0.36 -3.87 6.06
N GLY A 30 0.15 -3.16 4.95
CA GLY A 30 -0.19 -1.73 4.96
C GLY A 30 -1.50 -1.39 5.69
N TYR A 31 -2.40 -2.36 5.88
CA TYR A 31 -3.57 -2.16 6.74
C TYR A 31 -3.16 -1.73 8.16
N ARG A 32 -2.09 -2.32 8.72
CA ARG A 32 -1.56 -1.97 10.02
C ARG A 32 -1.04 -0.54 10.07
N MET A 33 -0.37 -0.08 9.00
CA MET A 33 0.05 1.31 8.85
C MET A 33 -1.15 2.29 8.86
N LEU A 34 -2.31 1.89 8.32
CA LEU A 34 -3.53 2.70 8.35
C LEU A 34 -4.24 2.68 9.70
N GLU A 35 -4.18 1.56 10.42
CA GLU A 35 -4.89 1.36 11.69
C GLU A 35 -4.14 2.00 12.87
N ASP A 36 -2.83 1.74 12.95
CA ASP A 36 -1.93 2.31 13.97
C ASP A 36 -0.53 2.51 13.34
N PRO A 37 -0.27 3.69 12.75
CA PRO A 37 1.05 4.02 12.20
C PRO A 37 2.17 3.87 13.24
N GLY A 38 1.88 4.07 14.53
CA GLY A 38 2.86 3.95 15.60
C GLY A 38 3.38 2.53 15.79
N GLU A 39 2.57 1.51 15.52
CA GLU A 39 2.99 0.10 15.56
C GLU A 39 4.01 -0.21 14.46
N VAL A 40 3.85 0.40 13.28
CA VAL A 40 4.77 0.23 12.16
C VAL A 40 6.04 1.04 12.37
N LEU A 41 5.91 2.35 12.64
CA LEU A 41 7.02 3.30 12.75
C LEU A 41 7.94 3.06 13.95
N ASN A 42 7.48 2.32 14.97
CA ASN A 42 8.31 1.94 16.13
C ASN A 42 8.68 0.44 16.11
N SER A 43 8.48 -0.24 15.00
CA SER A 43 8.76 -1.67 14.88
C SER A 43 10.26 -1.95 14.97
N PRO A 44 10.69 -3.04 15.63
CA PRO A 44 12.09 -3.48 15.57
C PRO A 44 12.48 -4.02 14.19
N LEU A 45 11.51 -4.21 13.27
CA LEU A 45 11.74 -4.70 11.91
C LEU A 45 12.03 -3.54 10.96
N GLU A 46 13.19 -2.91 11.10
CA GLU A 46 13.56 -1.68 10.38
C GLU A 46 13.35 -1.76 8.84
N ASN A 47 13.61 -2.91 8.21
CA ASN A 47 13.44 -3.04 6.75
C ASN A 47 11.97 -3.03 6.34
N TRP A 48 11.10 -3.61 7.16
CA TRP A 48 9.67 -3.64 6.92
C TRP A 48 9.06 -2.25 7.18
N GLU A 49 9.44 -1.62 8.29
CA GLU A 49 9.11 -0.22 8.60
C GLU A 49 9.48 0.71 7.45
N LYS A 50 10.77 0.73 7.05
CA LYS A 50 11.27 1.61 5.99
C LYS A 50 10.56 1.36 4.67
N PHE A 51 10.35 0.10 4.30
CA PHE A 51 9.64 -0.23 3.07
C PHE A 51 8.18 0.25 3.10
N LEU A 52 7.45 -0.01 4.19
CA LEU A 52 6.06 0.45 4.31
C LEU A 52 5.95 1.96 4.31
N GLU A 53 6.86 2.65 5.02
CA GLU A 53 6.91 4.12 5.04
C GLU A 53 7.17 4.68 3.63
N GLU A 54 8.13 4.11 2.89
CA GLU A 54 8.47 4.52 1.52
C GLU A 54 7.29 4.33 0.56
N VAL A 55 6.68 3.14 0.56
CA VAL A 55 5.50 2.86 -0.28
C VAL A 55 4.33 3.79 0.09
N TYR A 56 4.08 3.96 1.39
CA TYR A 56 3.00 4.85 1.87
C TYR A 56 3.21 6.29 1.40
N ASN A 57 4.42 6.82 1.56
CA ASN A 57 4.76 8.18 1.16
C ASN A 57 4.60 8.39 -0.35
N LYS A 58 5.07 7.44 -1.17
CA LYS A 58 4.85 7.48 -2.62
C LYS A 58 3.36 7.48 -2.99
N LEU A 59 2.54 6.67 -2.32
CA LEU A 59 1.11 6.57 -2.58
C LEU A 59 0.36 7.86 -2.24
N ILE A 60 0.63 8.47 -1.07
CA ILE A 60 -0.04 9.70 -0.66
C ILE A 60 0.41 10.92 -1.47
N ASN A 61 1.67 10.93 -1.93
CA ASN A 61 2.22 11.99 -2.77
C ASN A 61 1.92 11.79 -4.26
N LEU A 62 1.28 10.67 -4.63
CA LEU A 62 0.99 10.28 -6.01
C LEU A 62 2.24 10.26 -6.91
N GLU A 63 3.35 9.72 -6.39
CA GLU A 63 4.65 9.65 -7.07
C GLU A 63 4.74 8.47 -8.06
N PHE A 64 3.72 8.30 -8.89
CA PHE A 64 3.64 7.26 -9.91
C PHE A 64 3.33 7.90 -11.27
N THR A 65 3.93 7.35 -12.32
CA THR A 65 3.79 7.90 -13.69
C THR A 65 2.56 7.35 -14.42
N SER A 66 2.02 6.22 -13.96
CA SER A 66 0.85 5.55 -14.53
C SER A 66 -0.14 5.06 -13.46
N GLN A 67 -1.39 4.87 -13.87
CA GLN A 67 -2.48 4.27 -13.09
C GLN A 67 -3.34 3.40 -14.01
N ASP A 68 -2.68 2.55 -14.79
CA ASP A 68 -3.31 1.68 -15.77
C ASP A 68 -3.78 0.37 -15.13
N ILE A 69 -3.23 0.00 -13.97
CA ILE A 69 -3.58 -1.24 -13.26
C ILE A 69 -4.51 -0.92 -12.08
N SER A 70 -5.66 -1.58 -12.04
CA SER A 70 -6.58 -1.51 -10.91
C SER A 70 -6.22 -2.53 -9.83
N PHE A 71 -6.17 -2.06 -8.59
CA PHE A 71 -6.02 -2.89 -7.41
C PHE A 71 -7.22 -2.71 -6.48
N ASN A 72 -7.73 -3.82 -5.94
CA ASN A 72 -8.78 -3.81 -4.92
C ASN A 72 -8.22 -4.43 -3.63
N PRO A 73 -8.11 -3.69 -2.52
CA PRO A 73 -7.62 -4.24 -1.26
C PRO A 73 -8.61 -5.19 -0.56
N GLU A 74 -9.80 -5.42 -1.16
CA GLU A 74 -10.85 -6.34 -0.68
C GLU A 74 -11.29 -6.09 0.79
N LEU A 75 -11.07 -4.88 1.31
CA LEU A 75 -11.48 -4.52 2.67
C LEU A 75 -13.01 -4.57 2.81
N THR A 76 -13.47 -5.21 3.88
CA THR A 76 -14.89 -5.24 4.23
C THR A 76 -15.39 -3.86 4.68
N ASN A 77 -16.70 -3.62 4.60
CA ASN A 77 -17.31 -2.38 5.11
C ASN A 77 -17.02 -2.15 6.60
N ILE A 78 -16.92 -3.23 7.39
CA ILE A 78 -16.59 -3.16 8.81
C ILE A 78 -15.15 -2.67 9.02
N GLN A 79 -14.18 -3.20 8.26
CA GLN A 79 -12.78 -2.75 8.31
C GLN A 79 -12.65 -1.28 7.89
N LYS A 80 -13.28 -0.90 6.77
CA LYS A 80 -13.28 0.51 6.31
C LYS A 80 -13.89 1.45 7.36
N TYR A 81 -14.97 1.03 8.00
CA TYR A 81 -15.61 1.81 9.06
C TYR A 81 -14.68 1.97 10.28
N LYS A 82 -13.99 0.90 10.71
CA LYS A 82 -13.02 0.96 11.81
C LYS A 82 -11.88 1.92 11.50
N LEU A 83 -11.26 1.79 10.32
CA LEU A 83 -10.19 2.69 9.86
C LEU A 83 -10.64 4.16 9.87
N LYS A 84 -11.77 4.47 9.24
CA LYS A 84 -12.32 5.84 9.21
C LYS A 84 -12.72 6.37 10.59
N LYS A 85 -13.08 5.49 11.52
CA LYS A 85 -13.38 5.88 12.91
C LYS A 85 -12.11 6.26 13.67
N SER A 86 -11.02 5.53 13.49
CA SER A 86 -9.72 5.81 14.12
C SER A 86 -9.04 7.04 13.49
N ASN A 87 -9.07 7.14 12.17
CA ASN A 87 -8.54 8.27 11.41
C ASN A 87 -9.53 8.67 10.29
N PRO A 88 -10.35 9.71 10.52
CA PRO A 88 -11.33 10.20 9.53
C PRO A 88 -10.72 10.68 8.21
N ASN A 89 -9.42 11.01 8.21
CA ASN A 89 -8.73 11.59 7.06
C ASN A 89 -7.95 10.55 6.25
N ILE A 90 -8.15 9.25 6.47
CA ILE A 90 -7.51 8.21 5.66
C ILE A 90 -7.86 8.43 4.18
N PRO A 91 -6.85 8.55 3.29
CA PRO A 91 -7.08 8.70 1.87
C PRO A 91 -7.91 7.54 1.30
N GLU A 92 -9.00 7.86 0.58
CA GLU A 92 -9.88 6.84 0.03
C GLU A 92 -9.19 5.90 -0.95
N LEU A 93 -8.15 6.41 -1.64
CA LEU A 93 -7.31 5.66 -2.57
C LEU A 93 -6.59 4.46 -1.93
N LEU A 94 -6.39 4.46 -0.60
CA LEU A 94 -5.72 3.37 0.12
C LEU A 94 -6.68 2.26 0.56
N ILE A 95 -7.99 2.53 0.60
CA ILE A 95 -9.01 1.63 1.17
C ILE A 95 -10.11 1.22 0.19
N ASN A 96 -10.14 1.82 -0.99
CA ASN A 96 -11.09 1.50 -2.06
C ASN A 96 -10.36 0.94 -3.29
N LYS A 97 -11.13 0.32 -4.18
CA LYS A 97 -10.62 -0.13 -5.48
C LYS A 97 -10.10 1.08 -6.27
N SER A 98 -8.87 0.99 -6.77
CA SER A 98 -8.27 2.05 -7.59
C SER A 98 -8.83 2.04 -9.02
N PRO A 99 -8.75 3.17 -9.75
CA PRO A 99 -8.91 3.21 -11.20
C PRO A 99 -7.94 2.27 -11.93
N GLY A 100 -8.16 2.09 -13.23
CA GLY A 100 -7.35 1.24 -14.11
C GLY A 100 -8.07 -0.04 -14.54
N ASP A 101 -7.37 -0.86 -15.33
CA ASP A 101 -7.85 -2.13 -15.81
C ASP A 101 -7.62 -3.24 -14.77
N VAL A 102 -8.58 -4.16 -14.66
CA VAL A 102 -8.42 -5.34 -13.79
C VAL A 102 -7.52 -6.32 -14.50
N VAL A 103 -6.40 -6.65 -13.87
CA VAL A 103 -5.44 -7.62 -14.38
C VAL A 103 -5.50 -8.86 -13.49
N ASP A 104 -5.43 -10.05 -14.10
CA ASP A 104 -5.42 -11.30 -13.33
C ASP A 104 -4.13 -11.42 -12.53
N ILE A 105 -4.24 -11.36 -11.21
CA ILE A 105 -3.14 -11.60 -10.29
C ILE A 105 -3.15 -13.09 -9.94
N PHE A 106 -2.09 -13.80 -10.31
CA PHE A 106 -1.91 -15.20 -9.90
C PHE A 106 -1.81 -15.26 -8.36
N LYS A 107 -2.79 -15.92 -7.72
CA LYS A 107 -2.74 -16.21 -6.29
C LYS A 107 -1.70 -17.30 -6.07
N ILE A 108 -0.65 -16.98 -5.30
CA ILE A 108 0.42 -17.90 -4.90
C ILE A 108 -0.05 -18.73 -3.71
#